data_AF-A0A3P3XM13-F1
#
_entry.id   AF-A0A3P3XM13-F1
#
_cell.length_a   1.000
_cell.length_b   1.000
_cell.length_c   1.000
_cell.angle_alpha   90.00
_cell.angle_beta   90.00
_cell.angle_gamma   90.00
#
_symmetry.space_group_name_H-M   'P 1'
#
loop_
_entity.id
_entity.type
_entity.pdbx_description
1 polymer ?
#
loop_
_entity_poly.entity_id
_entity_poly.type
_entity_poly.pdbx_seq_one_letter_code
_entity_poly.pdbx_strand_id
1 'polypeptide(L)'
;MRLLGIEGFRSLNQDIETIINKFEAVKKLKREANDRQLAKEEKLVLSEEEKEYKSKRKQIQEKLIKFAIRIPAFMYLTDYRERPLKDVITQLELGLFKKVTGLTVKDFELLVSLGFFNNVSRSV
;
A
#
# COMPACT_ATOMS: atom_id res chain seq x y z
N MET A 1 -2.89 -7.94 -28.21
CA MET A 1 -3.24 -6.91 -27.20
C MET A 1 -2.24 -7.04 -26.05
N ARG A 2 -1.31 -6.08 -25.88
CA ARG A 2 -0.18 -6.23 -24.94
C ARG A 2 -0.70 -6.33 -23.51
N LEU A 3 -0.49 -7.48 -22.88
CA LEU A 3 -0.46 -7.63 -21.42
C LEU A 3 0.74 -6.81 -20.93
N LEU A 4 0.58 -5.48 -20.84
CA LEU A 4 1.50 -4.63 -20.10
C LEU A 4 1.57 -5.23 -18.71
N GLY A 5 2.73 -5.83 -18.42
CA GLY A 5 3.03 -6.48 -17.17
C GLY A 5 2.54 -5.62 -16.02
N ILE A 6 1.81 -6.26 -15.14
CA ILE A 6 1.13 -5.68 -13.99
C ILE A 6 2.17 -5.46 -12.90
N GLU A 7 3.24 -4.73 -13.24
CA GLU A 7 4.44 -4.58 -12.42
C GLU A 7 4.33 -3.40 -11.45
N GLY A 8 3.39 -2.47 -11.69
CA GLY A 8 3.24 -1.26 -10.87
C GLY A 8 2.90 -1.50 -9.40
N PHE A 9 2.48 -2.73 -9.06
CA PHE A 9 2.09 -3.15 -7.72
C PHE A 9 3.09 -4.09 -7.04
N ARG A 10 4.06 -4.66 -7.78
CA ARG A 10 5.04 -5.61 -7.21
C ARG A 10 5.89 -5.00 -6.11
N SER A 11 6.10 -3.68 -6.14
CA SER A 11 6.81 -2.93 -5.10
C SER A 11 5.91 -2.30 -4.06
N LEU A 12 4.57 -2.40 -4.16
CA LEU A 12 3.65 -1.57 -3.35
C LEU A 12 3.91 -1.75 -1.84
N ASN A 13 4.14 -2.99 -1.41
CA ASN A 13 4.42 -3.30 -0.03
C ASN A 13 5.76 -2.75 0.46
N GLN A 14 6.81 -2.93 -0.33
CA GLN A 14 8.13 -2.36 -0.05
C GLN A 14 8.08 -0.82 -0.02
N ASP A 15 7.30 -0.21 -0.91
CA ASP A 15 7.09 1.23 -0.96
C ASP A 15 6.39 1.71 0.33
N ILE A 16 5.38 0.98 0.81
CA ILE A 16 4.67 1.30 2.05
C ILE A 16 5.57 1.14 3.27
N GLU A 17 6.29 0.02 3.41
CA GLU A 17 7.24 -0.20 4.51
C GLU A 17 8.31 0.88 4.55
N THR A 18 8.90 1.22 3.40
CA THR A 18 9.88 2.29 3.28
C THR A 18 9.32 3.62 3.77
N ILE A 19 8.05 3.90 3.45
CA ILE A 19 7.40 5.14 3.85
C ILE A 19 7.08 5.19 5.34
N ILE A 20 6.67 4.07 5.94
CA ILE A 20 6.46 3.95 7.39
C ILE A 20 7.79 4.18 8.12
N ASN A 21 8.87 3.54 7.66
CA ASN A 21 10.20 3.69 8.26
C ASN A 21 10.74 5.13 8.17
N LYS A 22 10.60 5.77 7.00
CA LYS A 22 10.98 7.19 6.83
C LYS A 22 10.14 8.12 7.72
N PHE A 23 8.83 7.86 7.85
CA PHE A 23 7.96 8.65 8.72
C PHE A 23 8.38 8.58 10.18
N GLU A 24 8.63 7.38 10.71
CA GLU A 24 9.06 7.21 12.10
C GLU A 24 10.46 7.80 12.35
N ALA A 25 11.38 7.72 11.37
CA ALA A 25 12.70 8.36 11.46
C ALA A 25 12.59 9.90 11.55
N VAL A 26 11.84 10.54 10.66
CA VAL A 26 11.61 12.00 10.68
C VAL A 26 10.94 12.43 12.00
N LYS A 27 9.94 11.66 12.45
CA LYS A 27 9.24 11.93 13.71
C LYS A 27 10.16 11.81 14.93
N LYS A 28 11.07 10.83 14.95
CA LYS A 28 12.09 10.69 16.00
C LYS A 28 13.06 11.88 15.99
N LEU A 29 13.59 12.24 14.83
CA LEU A 29 14.49 13.40 14.68
C LEU A 29 13.83 14.70 15.14
N LYS A 30 12.54 14.90 14.84
CA LYS A 30 11.77 16.05 15.35
C LYS A 30 11.60 16.08 16.86
N ARG A 31 11.46 14.92 17.50
CA ARG A 31 11.37 14.83 18.96
C ARG A 31 12.72 15.20 19.59
N GLU A 32 13.80 14.62 19.10
CA GLU A 32 15.16 14.92 19.57
C GLU A 32 15.58 16.37 19.30
N ALA A 33 15.08 16.95 18.20
CA ALA A 33 15.24 18.36 17.86
C ALA A 33 14.46 19.34 18.76
N ASN A 34 13.40 18.90 19.43
CA ASN A 34 12.76 19.75 20.43
C ASN A 34 13.65 19.90 21.68
N ASP A 35 14.59 18.98 21.89
CA ASP A 35 15.53 18.99 23.01
C ASP A 35 16.86 19.73 22.70
N ARG A 36 17.11 20.12 21.43
CA ARG A 36 18.32 20.86 21.01
C ARG A 36 18.08 21.75 19.79
N GLN A 37 18.72 22.93 19.71
CA GLN A 37 18.66 23.75 18.49
C GLN A 37 19.32 23.01 17.31
N LEU A 38 18.53 22.61 16.32
CA LEU A 38 19.03 22.01 15.08
C LEU A 38 19.90 22.99 14.29
N ALA A 39 20.99 22.47 13.73
CA ALA A 39 21.82 23.20 12.78
C ALA A 39 21.04 23.51 11.48
N LYS A 40 21.45 24.55 10.76
CA LYS A 40 20.80 24.97 9.50
C LYS A 40 20.80 23.84 8.46
N GLU A 41 21.87 23.06 8.41
CA GLU A 41 22.02 21.89 7.52
C GLU A 41 21.04 20.77 7.89
N GLU A 42 20.88 20.44 9.18
CA GLU A 42 19.92 19.43 9.65
C GLU A 42 18.47 19.81 9.30
N LYS A 43 18.13 21.10 9.39
CA LYS A 43 16.80 21.60 9.00
C LYS A 43 16.54 21.47 7.50
N LEU A 44 17.55 21.67 6.66
CA LEU A 44 17.43 21.52 5.21
C LEU A 44 17.21 20.06 4.83
N VAL A 45 17.99 19.15 5.41
CA VAL A 45 17.84 17.70 5.21
C VAL A 45 16.45 17.23 5.63
N LEU A 46 15.98 17.65 6.82
CA LEU A 46 14.62 17.32 7.29
C LEU A 46 13.53 17.82 6.32
N SER A 47 13.67 19.04 5.79
CA SER A 47 12.72 19.58 4.83
C SER A 47 12.71 18.82 3.50
N GLU A 48 13.86 18.36 3.02
CA GLU A 48 13.96 17.54 1.81
C GLU A 48 13.34 16.16 2.01
N GLU A 49 13.65 15.50 3.12
CA GLU A 49 13.07 14.22 3.49
C GLU A 49 11.54 14.29 3.62
N GLU A 50 11.01 15.38 4.19
CA GLU A 50 9.55 15.62 4.27
C GLU A 50 8.89 15.75 2.90
N LYS A 51 9.54 16.46 1.97
CA LYS A 51 9.04 16.62 0.59
C LYS A 51 9.04 15.27 -0.13
N GLU A 52 10.13 14.51 -0.02
CA GLU A 52 10.25 13.18 -0.62
C GLU A 52 9.20 12.22 -0.05
N TYR A 53 9.04 12.21 1.28
CA TYR A 53 8.01 11.44 1.98
C TYR A 53 6.60 11.79 1.47
N LYS A 54 6.24 13.08 1.41
CA LYS A 54 4.92 13.53 0.93
C LYS A 54 4.67 13.07 -0.52
N SER A 55 5.67 13.20 -1.39
CA SER A 55 5.56 12.78 -2.79
C SER A 55 5.31 11.27 -2.91
N LYS A 56 6.12 10.46 -2.23
CA LYS A 56 5.97 9.00 -2.22
C LYS A 56 4.65 8.54 -1.61
N ARG A 57 4.17 9.18 -0.54
CA ARG A 57 2.84 8.90 0.04
C ARG A 57 1.73 9.11 -1.00
N LYS A 58 1.80 10.17 -1.81
CA LYS A 58 0.83 10.41 -2.88
C LYS A 58 0.87 9.31 -3.95
N GLN A 59 2.06 8.87 -4.35
CA GLN A 59 2.21 7.76 -5.31
C GLN A 59 1.60 6.46 -4.78
N ILE A 60 1.79 6.15 -3.50
CA ILE A 60 1.17 4.98 -2.86
C ILE A 60 -0.35 5.11 -2.85
N GLN A 61 -0.91 6.27 -2.50
CA GLN A 61 -2.36 6.50 -2.54
C GLN A 61 -2.93 6.27 -3.94
N GLU A 62 -2.27 6.80 -4.98
CA GLU A 62 -2.69 6.58 -6.37
C GLU A 62 -2.65 5.10 -6.76
N LYS A 63 -1.61 4.36 -6.33
CA LYS A 63 -1.56 2.90 -6.52
C LYS A 63 -2.73 2.22 -5.79
N LEU A 64 -2.98 2.53 -4.52
CA LEU A 64 -4.08 1.93 -3.74
C LEU A 64 -5.46 2.21 -4.35
N ILE A 65 -5.72 3.42 -4.84
CA ILE A 65 -6.96 3.75 -5.57
C ILE A 65 -7.06 2.89 -6.84
N LYS A 66 -5.98 2.81 -7.63
CA LYS A 66 -5.93 1.96 -8.82
C LYS A 66 -6.07 0.47 -8.51
N PHE A 67 -5.71 0.03 -7.31
CA PHE A 67 -5.96 -1.33 -6.85
C PHE A 67 -7.43 -1.53 -6.50
N ALA A 68 -8.02 -0.61 -5.72
CA ALA A 68 -9.42 -0.68 -5.30
C ALA A 68 -10.39 -0.78 -6.49
N ILE A 69 -10.14 -0.03 -7.58
CA ILE A 69 -10.96 -0.10 -8.80
C ILE A 69 -10.83 -1.43 -9.57
N ARG A 70 -9.76 -2.21 -9.33
CA ARG A 70 -9.58 -3.53 -9.97
C ARG A 70 -10.31 -4.64 -9.22
N ILE A 71 -10.66 -4.43 -7.95
CA ILE A 71 -11.39 -5.44 -7.16
C ILE A 71 -12.75 -5.77 -7.79
N PRO A 72 -13.60 -4.81 -8.20
CA PRO A 72 -14.86 -5.13 -8.89
C PRO A 72 -14.65 -5.93 -10.18
N ALA A 73 -13.62 -5.59 -10.98
CA ALA A 73 -13.30 -6.32 -12.20
C ALA A 73 -12.85 -7.75 -11.90
N PHE A 74 -12.02 -7.95 -10.87
CA PHE A 74 -11.65 -9.28 -10.38
C PHE A 74 -12.88 -10.07 -9.92
N MET A 75 -13.76 -9.45 -9.11
CA MET A 75 -14.99 -10.08 -8.60
C MET A 75 -16.00 -10.40 -9.69
N TYR A 76 -16.02 -9.65 -10.79
CA TYR A 76 -16.88 -9.93 -11.95
C TYR A 76 -16.39 -11.15 -12.75
N LEU A 77 -15.07 -11.40 -12.76
CA LEU A 77 -14.44 -12.50 -13.51
C LEU A 77 -14.49 -13.84 -12.78
N THR A 78 -15.02 -13.88 -11.55
CA THR A 78 -15.15 -15.10 -10.75
C THR A 78 -16.61 -15.43 -10.49
N ASP A 79 -16.90 -16.73 -10.37
CA ASP A 79 -18.21 -17.23 -9.98
C ASP A 79 -18.50 -17.08 -8.47
N TYR A 80 -17.50 -16.72 -7.65
CA TYR A 80 -17.58 -16.70 -6.18
C TYR A 80 -18.02 -15.34 -5.59
N ARG A 81 -18.96 -14.65 -6.23
CA ARG A 81 -19.39 -13.29 -5.82
C ARG A 81 -20.03 -13.21 -4.44
N GLU A 82 -20.66 -14.30 -3.99
CA GLU A 82 -21.30 -14.41 -2.68
C GLU A 82 -20.32 -14.81 -1.56
N ARG A 83 -19.04 -15.00 -1.88
CA ARG A 83 -18.00 -15.37 -0.89
C ARG A 83 -17.24 -14.14 -0.39
N PRO A 84 -16.68 -14.18 0.83
CA PRO A 84 -15.80 -13.13 1.32
C PRO A 84 -14.62 -12.91 0.37
N LEU A 85 -14.34 -11.66 0.00
CA LEU A 85 -13.26 -11.28 -0.92
C LEU A 85 -11.92 -11.92 -0.52
N LYS A 86 -11.63 -11.98 0.78
CA LYS A 86 -10.43 -12.61 1.33
C LYS A 86 -10.32 -14.08 0.93
N ASP A 87 -11.41 -14.85 1.03
CA ASP A 87 -11.41 -16.28 0.69
C ASP A 87 -11.30 -16.48 -0.83
N VAL A 88 -11.95 -15.61 -1.61
CA VAL A 88 -11.83 -15.63 -3.06
C VAL A 88 -10.38 -15.39 -3.49
N ILE A 89 -9.70 -14.42 -2.89
CA ILE A 89 -8.30 -14.09 -3.21
C ILE A 89 -7.33 -15.17 -2.71
N THR A 90 -7.53 -15.69 -1.49
CA THR A 90 -6.54 -16.53 -0.81
C THR A 90 -6.71 -18.03 -1.06
N GLN A 91 -7.90 -18.49 -1.44
CA GLN A 91 -8.22 -19.93 -1.52
C GLN A 91 -8.81 -20.35 -2.87
N LEU A 92 -9.63 -19.50 -3.50
CA LEU A 92 -10.40 -19.90 -4.68
C LEU A 92 -9.73 -19.48 -6.01
N GLU A 93 -9.32 -18.22 -6.11
CA GLU A 93 -8.92 -17.58 -7.38
C GLU A 93 -7.59 -16.82 -7.28
N LEU A 94 -6.59 -17.45 -6.66
CA LEU A 94 -5.26 -16.86 -6.43
C LEU A 94 -4.58 -16.43 -7.74
N GLY A 95 -4.68 -17.28 -8.77
CA GLY A 95 -4.06 -17.04 -10.08
C GLY A 95 -4.71 -15.89 -10.84
N LEU A 96 -6.04 -15.83 -10.83
CA LEU A 96 -6.80 -14.74 -11.43
C LEU A 96 -6.52 -13.42 -10.70
N PHE A 97 -6.46 -13.43 -9.37
CA PHE A 97 -6.13 -12.24 -8.59
C PHE A 97 -4.78 -11.66 -9.01
N LYS A 98 -3.73 -12.49 -9.04
CA LYS A 98 -2.39 -12.06 -9.49
C LYS A 98 -2.39 -11.57 -10.93
N LYS A 99 -3.20 -12.18 -11.80
CA LYS A 99 -3.35 -11.77 -13.22
C LYS A 99 -4.14 -10.48 -13.40
N VAL A 100 -5.00 -10.08 -12.47
CA VAL A 100 -5.79 -8.84 -12.58
C VAL A 100 -5.08 -7.68 -11.86
N THR A 101 -4.50 -7.95 -10.69
CA THR A 101 -3.97 -6.92 -9.79
C THR A 101 -2.44 -6.84 -9.79
N GLY A 102 -1.75 -7.92 -10.17
CA GLY A 102 -0.29 -8.03 -10.10
C GLY A 102 0.25 -8.30 -8.70
N LEU A 103 -0.62 -8.36 -7.69
CA LEU A 103 -0.27 -8.67 -6.31
C LEU A 103 -0.31 -10.17 -6.06
N THR A 104 0.58 -10.63 -5.19
CA THR A 104 0.49 -11.98 -4.63
C THR A 104 -0.48 -12.03 -3.45
N VAL A 105 -0.85 -13.24 -3.01
CA VAL A 105 -1.64 -13.42 -1.79
C VAL A 105 -0.92 -12.82 -0.57
N LYS A 106 0.40 -13.06 -0.46
CA LYS A 106 1.23 -12.45 0.59
C LYS A 106 1.14 -10.93 0.55
N ASP A 107 1.11 -10.36 -0.66
CA ASP A 107 1.04 -8.92 -0.78
C ASP A 107 -0.29 -8.36 -0.28
N PHE A 108 -1.39 -9.04 -0.64
CA PHE A 108 -2.72 -8.71 -0.17
C PHE A 108 -2.83 -8.84 1.36
N GLU A 109 -2.28 -9.90 1.95
CA GLU A 109 -2.26 -10.10 3.41
C GLU A 109 -1.52 -8.97 4.14
N LEU A 110 -0.39 -8.50 3.58
CA LEU A 110 0.31 -7.37 4.16
C LEU A 110 -0.56 -6.11 4.13
N LEU A 111 -1.22 -5.81 3.00
CA LEU A 111 -2.13 -4.66 2.91
C LEU A 111 -3.30 -4.76 3.91
N VAL A 112 -3.82 -5.96 4.15
CA VAL A 112 -4.83 -6.21 5.20
C VAL A 112 -4.24 -5.93 6.59
N SER A 113 -3.05 -6.45 6.91
CA SER A 113 -2.40 -6.23 8.20
C SER A 113 -2.05 -4.76 8.49
N LEU A 114 -1.79 -3.99 7.44
CA LEU A 114 -1.53 -2.56 7.49
C LEU A 114 -2.83 -1.74 7.61
N GLY A 115 -4.00 -2.39 7.60
CA GLY A 115 -5.29 -1.76 7.78
C GLY A 115 -5.87 -1.11 6.52
N PHE A 116 -5.30 -1.36 5.33
CA PHE A 116 -5.85 -0.83 4.07
C PHE A 116 -7.15 -1.52 3.65
N PHE A 117 -7.37 -2.73 4.14
CA PHE A 117 -8.61 -3.46 4.00
C PHE A 117 -9.13 -3.74 5.40
N ASN A 118 -10.03 -2.88 5.88
CA ASN A 118 -10.85 -3.29 7.02
C ASN A 118 -11.63 -4.53 6.58
N ASN A 119 -11.59 -5.57 7.41
CA ASN A 119 -12.55 -6.65 7.32
C ASN A 119 -13.93 -5.99 7.50
N VAL A 120 -14.62 -5.67 6.41
CA VAL A 120 -16.04 -5.34 6.47
C VAL A 120 -16.77 -6.65 6.76
N SER A 121 -16.56 -7.18 7.96
CA SER A 121 -17.63 -7.83 8.69
C SER A 121 -18.63 -6.72 8.96
N ARG A 122 -19.57 -6.58 8.05
CA ARG A 122 -20.84 -5.89 8.30
C ARG A 122 -21.54 -6.73 9.38
N SER A 123 -21.17 -6.50 10.63
CA SER A 123 -22.05 -6.87 11.74
C SER A 123 -23.19 -5.85 11.71
N VAL A 124 -24.36 -6.42 11.54
CA VAL A 124 -25.69 -5.82 11.59
C VAL A 124 -25.84 -4.88 12.78
#